data_AF-A0A7W0ZD16-F1
#
_entry.id   AF-A0A7W0ZD16-F1
#
_cell.length_a   1.000
_cell.length_b   1.000
_cell.length_c   1.000
_cell.angle_alpha   90.00
_cell.angle_beta   90.00
_cell.angle_gamma   90.00
#
_symmetry.space_group_name_H-M   'P 1'
#
loop_
_entity.id
_entity.type
_entity.pdbx_description
1 polymer ?
#
loop_
_entity_poly.entity_id
_entity_poly.type
_entity_poly.pdbx_seq_one_letter_code
_entity_poly.pdbx_strand_id
1 'polypeptide(L)' 'MRIPYDVPKIHMYTRIRKSPYFYASRRHGVQSYSVCNRMYHPRHYNDPIAEYWKLVN' A
#
# COMPACT_ATOMS: atom_id res chain seq x y z
N MET A 1 -13.71 -5.19 2.11
CA MET A 1 -14.30 -3.92 2.58
C MET A 1 -13.68 -2.77 1.78
N ARG A 2 -14.42 -2.11 0.88
CA ARG A 2 -13.92 -0.93 0.15
C ARG A 2 -13.95 0.23 1.12
N ILE A 3 -12.81 0.51 1.77
CA ILE A 3 -12.68 1.57 2.77
C ILE A 3 -13.20 2.89 2.15
N PRO A 4 -14.38 3.38 2.55
CA PRO A 4 -14.96 4.57 1.97
C PRO A 4 -14.56 5.74 2.87
N TYR A 5 -13.45 6.38 2.55
CA TYR A 5 -13.11 7.64 3.19
C TYR A 5 -12.74 8.67 2.15
N ASP A 6 -13.22 9.87 2.38
CA ASP A 6 -12.66 11.12 1.89
C ASP A 6 -11.27 11.32 2.53
N VAL A 7 -10.37 10.35 2.32
CA VAL A 7 -9.03 10.34 2.88
C VAL A 7 -8.16 11.28 2.06
N PRO A 8 -7.42 12.20 2.70
CA PRO A 8 -6.46 13.05 2.03
C PRO A 8 -5.51 12.21 1.17
N LYS A 9 -5.52 12.47 -0.13
CA LYS A 9 -4.62 11.80 -1.09
C LYS A 9 -3.34 12.60 -1.18
N ILE A 10 -2.21 11.90 -1.03
CA ILE A 10 -0.91 12.49 -1.30
C ILE A 10 -0.52 12.26 -2.75
N HIS A 11 0.10 13.26 -3.38
CA HIS A 11 0.69 13.09 -4.70
C HIS A 11 1.96 12.24 -4.61
N MET A 12 2.33 11.63 -5.75
CA MET A 12 3.63 10.98 -5.86
C MET A 12 4.72 12.06 -5.97
N TYR A 13 5.68 12.04 -5.04
CA TYR A 13 6.76 13.02 -4.99
C TYR A 13 8.11 12.34 -5.20
N THR A 14 8.98 12.95 -6.00
CA THR A 14 10.35 12.48 -6.26
C THR A 14 11.20 12.43 -5.00
N ARG A 15 10.88 13.24 -3.98
CA ARG A 15 11.57 13.21 -2.68
C ARG A 15 11.22 11.98 -1.85
N ILE A 16 10.08 11.34 -2.07
CA ILE A 16 9.71 10.10 -1.37
C ILE A 16 10.22 8.94 -2.19
N ARG A 17 11.04 8.09 -1.58
CA ARG A 17 11.71 6.98 -2.25
C ARG A 17 10.69 5.91 -2.65
N LYS A 18 10.94 5.29 -3.80
CA LYS A 18 10.30 4.03 -4.19
C LYS A 18 11.22 2.90 -3.76
N SER A 19 10.68 1.83 -3.18
CA SER A 19 11.46 0.62 -2.92
C SER A 19 11.78 -0.10 -4.25
N PRO A 20 12.78 -1.00 -4.28
CA PRO A 20 13.04 -1.83 -5.45
C PRO A 20 11.81 -2.62 -5.93
N TYR A 21 10.91 -2.96 -5.01
CA TYR A 21 9.68 -3.72 -5.29
C TYR A 21 8.46 -2.84 -5.62
N PHE A 22 8.61 -1.51 -5.69
CA PHE A 22 7.47 -0.61 -5.85
C PHE A 22 6.58 -0.97 -7.04
N TYR A 23 7.18 -1.21 -8.21
CA TYR A 23 6.44 -1.58 -9.42
C TYR A 23 5.94 -3.03 -9.40
N ALA A 24 6.64 -3.93 -8.70
CA ALA A 24 6.14 -5.29 -8.49
C ALA A 24 4.86 -5.27 -7.64
N SER A 25 4.85 -4.53 -6.52
CA SER A 25 3.64 -4.36 -5.71
C SER A 25 2.46 -3.77 -6.51
N ARG A 26 2.73 -2.84 -7.44
CA ARG A 26 1.70 -2.32 -8.36
C ARG A 26 1.13 -3.40 -9.27
N ARG A 27 1.98 -4.25 -9.87
CA ARG A 27 1.56 -5.38 -10.72
C ARG A 27 0.73 -6.40 -9.95
N HIS A 28 1.02 -6.59 -8.65
CA HIS A 28 0.27 -7.47 -7.76
C HIS A 28 -0.96 -6.83 -7.10
N GLY A 29 -1.37 -5.63 -7.52
CA GLY A 29 -2.65 -5.05 -7.10
C GLY A 29 -2.68 -4.43 -5.71
N VAL A 30 -1.56 -3.90 -5.22
CA VAL A 30 -1.54 -3.11 -3.98
C VAL A 30 -2.58 -1.98 -4.01
N GLN A 31 -3.37 -1.88 -2.96
CA GLN A 31 -4.49 -0.94 -2.87
C GLN A 31 -4.09 0.39 -2.23
N SER A 32 -3.12 0.37 -1.31
CA SER A 32 -2.67 1.58 -0.62
C SER A 32 -1.20 1.53 -0.21
N TYR A 33 -0.62 2.72 -0.10
CA TYR A 33 0.72 2.94 0.41
C TYR A 33 0.68 3.91 1.57
N SER A 34 1.50 3.66 2.58
CA SER A 34 1.87 4.67 3.57
C SER A 34 3.24 5.24 3.22
N VAL A 35 3.51 6.44 3.73
CA VAL A 35 4.87 7.00 3.72
C VAL A 35 5.52 6.63 5.04
N CYS A 36 6.49 5.72 5.00
CA CYS A 36 7.25 5.29 6.17
C CYS A 36 8.72 5.53 5.89
N ASN A 37 9.42 6.23 6.79
CA ASN A 37 10.84 6.56 6.65
C ASN A 37 11.18 7.14 5.25
N ARG A 38 10.36 8.09 4.78
CA ARG A 38 10.49 8.73 3.46
C ARG A 38 10.47 7.74 2.28
N MET A 39 9.76 6.61 2.41
CA MET A 39 9.58 5.63 1.34
C MET A 39 8.11 5.22 1.23
N TYR A 40 7.66 4.94 0.00
CA TYR A 40 6.35 4.34 -0.23
C TYR A 40 6.36 2.88 0.22
N HIS A 41 5.64 2.59 1.29
CA HIS A 41 5.52 1.25 1.87
C HIS A 41 4.11 0.69 1.59
N PRO A 42 3.99 -0.45 0.89
CA PRO A 42 2.69 -1.05 0.58
C PRO A 42 2.00 -1.51 1.87
N ARG A 43 0.69 -1.26 2.02
CA ARG A 43 -0.05 -1.59 3.25
C ARG A 43 -0.97 -2.79 3.15
N HIS A 44 -1.71 -2.91 2.06
CA HIS A 44 -2.60 -4.04 1.79
C HIS A 44 -2.84 -4.16 0.29
N TYR A 45 -3.16 -5.38 -0.15
CA TYR A 45 -3.44 -5.79 -1.54
C TYR A 45 -4.91 -6.18 -1.74
N ASN A 46 -5.61 -6.53 -0.67
CA ASN A 46 -7.03 -6.88 -0.67
C ASN A 46 -7.68 -6.47 0.67
N ASP A 47 -8.76 -7.16 1.06
CA ASP A 47 -9.41 -7.04 2.35
C ASP A 47 -8.42 -7.33 3.49
N PRO A 48 -8.18 -6.38 4.42
CA PRO A 48 -7.21 -6.55 5.49
C PRO A 48 -7.49 -7.74 6.41
N ILE A 49 -8.76 -8.09 6.63
CA ILE A 49 -9.15 -9.22 7.47
C ILE A 49 -8.85 -10.52 6.73
N ALA A 50 -9.19 -10.60 5.44
CA ALA A 50 -8.85 -11.77 4.62
C ALA A 50 -7.33 -11.95 4.49
N GLU A 51 -6.56 -10.88 4.38
CA GLU A 51 -5.10 -10.93 4.38
C GLU A 51 -4.53 -11.42 5.71
N TYR A 52 -5.05 -10.92 6.83
CA TYR A 52 -4.64 -11.40 8.16
C TYR A 52 -4.79 -12.92 8.28
N TRP A 53 -5.95 -13.46 7.89
CA TRP A 53 -6.19 -14.89 7.93
C TRP A 53 -5.30 -15.70 6.98
N LYS A 54 -4.78 -15.11 5.90
CA LYS A 54 -3.78 -15.76 5.04
C LYS A 54 -2.36 -15.80 5.63
N LEU A 55 -2.06 -14.92 6.59
CA LEU A 55 -0.73 -14.85 7.21
C LEU A 55 -0.59 -15.73 8.44
N VAL A 56 -1.70 -15.99 9.14
CA VAL A 56 -1.71 -16.80 10.36
C VAL A 56 -1.93 -18.30 10.10
N ASN A 57 -2.33 -18.67 8.88
CA ASN A 57 -2.44 -20.04 8.41
C ASN A 57 -1.25 -20.39 7.51
#